data_AF-A0A411WN89-F1
#
_entry.id   AF-A0A411WN89-F1
#
_cell.length_a   1.000
_cell.length_b   1.000
_cell.length_c   1.000
_cell.angle_alpha   90.00
_cell.angle_beta   90.00
_cell.angle_gamma   90.00
#
_symmetry.space_group_name_H-M   'P 1'
#
loop_
_entity.id
_entity.type
_entity.pdbx_description
1 polymer ?
#
loop_
_entity_poly.entity_id
_entity_poly.type
_entity_poly.pdbx_seq_one_letter_code
_entity_poly.pdbx_strand_id
1 'polypeptide(L)'
;MKPGETISVDALTVDDAKSVIAEENLYESVNYILANNAAEYYRVFAKTINPNNYAFIRLLLIELDQSSDEIKTSVTVASYIIKRSWLSRSYVMLVLSELRKGDYIHMENGKLISITSLPERF
;
A
#
# COMPACT_ATOMS: atom_id res chain seq x y z
N MET A 1 -5.60 -32.96 0.34
CA MET A 1 -5.01 -33.41 -0.94
C MET A 1 -4.62 -34.87 -0.77
N LYS A 2 -5.15 -35.78 -1.59
CA LYS A 2 -4.78 -37.20 -1.51
C LYS A 2 -3.44 -37.39 -2.28
N PRO A 3 -2.51 -38.25 -1.82
CA PRO A 3 -1.31 -38.56 -2.59
C PRO A 3 -1.70 -39.29 -3.89
N GLY A 4 -1.31 -38.77 -5.06
CA GLY A 4 -1.43 -39.47 -6.35
C GLY A 4 -2.26 -38.81 -7.45
N GLU A 5 -2.83 -37.62 -7.26
CA GLU A 5 -3.50 -36.91 -8.36
C GLU A 5 -2.50 -36.16 -9.24
N THR A 6 -2.42 -36.54 -10.52
CA THR A 6 -1.65 -35.82 -11.53
C THR A 6 -2.41 -34.53 -11.89
N ILE A 7 -1.81 -33.38 -11.58
CA ILE A 7 -2.36 -32.07 -11.99
C ILE A 7 -1.82 -31.75 -13.38
N SER A 8 -2.72 -31.51 -14.34
CA SER A 8 -2.37 -30.92 -15.62
C SER A 8 -2.60 -29.42 -15.55
N VAL A 9 -1.62 -28.63 -16.01
CA VAL A 9 -1.71 -27.18 -16.11
C VAL A 9 -1.52 -26.81 -17.56
N ASP A 10 -2.53 -26.22 -18.16
CA ASP A 10 -2.47 -25.67 -19.51
C ASP A 10 -2.22 -24.16 -19.43
N ALA A 11 -1.40 -23.65 -20.35
CA ALA A 11 -1.06 -22.25 -20.44
C ALA A 11 -1.40 -21.72 -21.83
N LEU A 12 -1.80 -20.45 -21.87
CA LEU A 12 -2.03 -19.70 -23.09
C LEU A 12 -1.36 -18.33 -22.99
N THR A 13 -1.13 -17.69 -24.14
CA THR A 13 -0.59 -16.34 -24.15
C THR A 13 -1.61 -15.33 -23.62
N VAL A 14 -1.14 -14.17 -23.16
CA VAL A 14 -2.03 -13.10 -22.69
C VAL A 14 -2.93 -12.59 -23.80
N ASP A 15 -2.44 -12.54 -25.04
CA ASP A 15 -3.22 -12.04 -26.18
C ASP A 15 -4.29 -13.05 -26.59
N ASP A 16 -3.98 -14.35 -26.62
CA ASP A 16 -4.98 -15.40 -26.83
C ASP A 16 -6.03 -15.37 -25.72
N ALA A 17 -5.62 -15.16 -24.46
CA ALA A 17 -6.53 -15.08 -23.33
C ALA A 17 -7.50 -13.91 -23.48
N LYS A 18 -7.00 -12.73 -23.88
CA LYS A 18 -7.85 -11.56 -24.14
C LYS A 18 -8.84 -11.80 -25.27
N SER A 19 -8.40 -12.44 -26.36
CA SER A 19 -9.27 -12.78 -27.49
C SER A 19 -10.40 -13.72 -27.05
N VAL A 20 -10.08 -14.80 -26.34
CA VAL A 20 -11.08 -15.74 -25.79
C VAL A 20 -12.03 -15.04 -24.80
N ILE A 21 -11.51 -14.23 -23.88
CA ILE A 21 -12.34 -13.49 -22.91
C ILE A 21 -13.34 -12.57 -23.65
N ALA A 22 -12.90 -11.94 -24.74
CA ALA A 22 -13.75 -11.08 -25.54
C ALA A 22 -14.79 -11.86 -26.35
N GLU A 23 -14.37 -12.89 -27.08
CA GLU A 23 -15.22 -13.71 -27.96
C GLU A 23 -16.30 -14.46 -27.18
N GLU A 24 -15.95 -14.99 -26.00
CA GLU A 24 -16.84 -15.78 -25.16
C GLU A 24 -17.55 -14.94 -24.07
N ASN A 25 -17.38 -13.62 -24.08
CA ASN A 25 -17.98 -12.67 -23.12
C ASN A 25 -17.72 -13.02 -21.63
N LEU A 26 -16.49 -13.41 -21.29
CA LEU A 26 -16.12 -13.96 -19.98
C LEU A 26 -15.71 -12.91 -18.93
N TYR A 27 -15.85 -11.61 -19.24
CA TYR A 27 -15.38 -10.52 -18.39
C TYR A 27 -15.96 -10.58 -16.96
N GLU A 28 -17.21 -10.98 -16.78
CA GLU A 28 -17.82 -11.11 -15.46
C GLU A 28 -17.14 -12.20 -14.62
N SER A 29 -16.96 -13.38 -15.19
CA SER A 29 -16.31 -14.50 -14.50
C SER A 29 -14.86 -14.19 -14.15
N VAL A 30 -14.12 -13.58 -15.08
CA VAL A 30 -12.74 -13.13 -14.84
C VAL A 30 -12.71 -12.08 -13.75
N ASN A 31 -13.59 -11.08 -13.79
CA ASN A 31 -13.67 -10.04 -12.76
C ASN A 31 -14.01 -10.63 -11.39
N TYR A 32 -14.92 -11.60 -11.32
CA TYR A 32 -15.24 -12.27 -10.07
C TYR A 32 -14.01 -12.95 -9.46
N ILE A 33 -13.24 -13.69 -10.27
CA ILE A 33 -12.00 -14.35 -9.83
C ILE A 33 -10.96 -13.32 -9.38
N LEU A 34 -10.75 -12.26 -10.17
CA LEU A 34 -9.81 -11.19 -9.84
C LEU A 34 -10.20 -10.47 -8.54
N ALA A 35 -11.48 -10.13 -8.38
CA ALA A 35 -11.98 -9.46 -7.18
C ALA A 35 -11.83 -10.35 -5.94
N ASN A 36 -12.17 -11.64 -6.06
CA ASN A 36 -12.01 -12.60 -4.97
C ASN A 36 -10.53 -12.77 -4.59
N ASN A 37 -9.64 -12.91 -5.59
CA ASN A 37 -8.21 -12.99 -5.35
C ASN A 37 -7.68 -11.72 -4.68
N ALA A 38 -8.07 -10.53 -5.16
CA ALA A 38 -7.68 -9.26 -4.56
C ALA A 38 -8.14 -9.13 -3.10
N ALA A 39 -9.38 -9.56 -2.79
CA ALA A 39 -9.90 -9.57 -1.43
C ALA A 39 -9.12 -10.52 -0.52
N GLU A 40 -8.77 -11.72 -1.00
CA GLU A 40 -7.97 -12.68 -0.23
C GLU A 40 -6.53 -12.21 -0.05
N TYR A 41 -5.91 -11.63 -1.08
CA TYR A 41 -4.61 -10.98 -0.94
C TYR A 41 -4.67 -9.87 0.10
N TYR A 42 -5.70 -9.02 0.06
CA TYR A 42 -5.86 -7.95 1.04
C TYR A 42 -6.08 -8.50 2.46
N ARG A 43 -6.86 -9.56 2.62
CA ARG A 43 -7.11 -10.21 3.92
C ARG A 43 -5.83 -10.84 4.49
N VAL A 44 -5.07 -11.57 3.66
CA VAL A 44 -3.79 -12.15 4.05
C VAL A 44 -2.76 -11.05 4.31
N PHE A 45 -2.71 -10.01 3.49
CA PHE A 45 -1.85 -8.85 3.70
C PHE A 45 -2.17 -8.17 5.03
N ALA A 46 -3.44 -7.87 5.32
CA ALA A 46 -3.88 -7.26 6.57
C ALA A 46 -3.62 -8.15 7.80
N LYS A 47 -3.68 -9.48 7.64
CA LYS A 47 -3.49 -10.45 8.74
C LYS A 47 -2.01 -10.78 9.00
N THR A 48 -1.22 -10.92 7.94
CA THR A 48 0.19 -11.33 8.01
C THR A 48 1.11 -10.13 8.19
N ILE A 49 0.74 -8.96 7.64
CA ILE A 49 1.41 -7.68 7.85
C ILE A 49 0.68 -6.91 8.95
N ASN A 50 0.66 -7.46 10.15
CA ASN A 50 0.43 -6.69 11.36
C ASN A 50 1.83 -6.41 11.95
N PRO A 51 2.23 -5.16 12.22
CA PRO A 51 2.61 -4.17 11.22
C PRO A 51 3.98 -3.59 11.57
N ASN A 52 4.87 -3.41 10.59
CA ASN A 52 5.85 -2.36 10.77
C ASN A 52 5.08 -1.04 10.53
N ASN A 53 4.26 -0.62 11.52
CA ASN A 53 3.43 0.58 11.47
C ASN A 53 4.28 1.79 11.06
N TYR A 54 5.50 1.80 11.58
CA TYR A 54 6.52 2.73 11.16
C TYR A 54 6.86 2.61 9.67
N ALA A 55 7.10 1.40 9.13
CA ALA A 55 7.32 1.24 7.69
C ALA A 55 6.17 1.78 6.83
N PHE A 56 4.92 1.68 7.30
CA PHE A 56 3.80 2.26 6.57
C PHE A 56 3.79 3.80 6.65
N ILE A 57 4.10 4.36 7.82
CA ILE A 57 4.34 5.81 7.97
C ILE A 57 5.48 6.26 7.05
N ARG A 58 6.58 5.52 7.01
CA ARG A 58 7.76 5.78 6.16
C ARG A 58 7.38 5.77 4.68
N LEU A 59 6.59 4.80 4.23
CA LEU A 59 6.08 4.75 2.86
C LEU A 59 5.25 5.99 2.51
N LEU A 60 4.30 6.36 3.38
CA LEU A 60 3.43 7.52 3.15
C LEU A 60 4.18 8.86 3.22
N LEU A 61 5.27 8.94 3.99
CA LEU A 61 6.17 10.11 3.99
C LEU A 61 6.91 10.23 2.66
N ILE A 62 7.45 9.13 2.13
CA ILE A 62 8.13 9.10 0.82
C ILE A 62 7.16 9.48 -0.30
N GLU A 63 5.94 8.92 -0.27
CA GLU A 63 4.89 9.26 -1.25
C GLU A 63 4.54 10.75 -1.20
N LEU A 64 4.40 11.32 0.01
CA LEU A 64 4.11 12.74 0.18
C LEU A 64 5.26 13.62 -0.33
N ASP A 65 6.52 13.25 -0.07
CA ASP A 65 7.70 14.00 -0.54
C ASP A 65 7.81 14.06 -2.07
N GLN A 66 7.50 12.93 -2.72
CA GLN A 66 7.48 12.77 -4.18
C GLN A 66 6.24 13.38 -4.86
N SER A 67 5.22 13.77 -4.09
CA SER A 67 4.01 14.38 -4.63
C SER A 67 4.25 15.84 -5.08
N SER A 68 3.31 16.37 -5.86
CA SER A 68 3.37 17.77 -6.31
C SER A 68 3.32 18.75 -5.14
N ASP A 69 3.88 19.95 -5.34
CA ASP A 69 3.87 20.99 -4.31
C ASP A 69 2.43 21.42 -3.92
N GLU A 70 1.49 21.34 -4.85
CA GLU A 70 0.06 21.56 -4.58
C GLU A 70 -0.48 20.56 -3.53
N ILE A 71 -0.12 19.28 -3.66
CA ILE A 71 -0.51 18.26 -2.68
C ILE A 71 0.19 18.53 -1.36
N LYS A 72 1.53 18.72 -1.34
CA LYS A 72 2.30 18.96 -0.12
C LYS A 72 1.79 20.16 0.69
N THR A 73 1.37 21.23 0.00
CA THR A 73 0.84 22.45 0.64
C THR A 73 -0.63 22.33 1.05
N SER A 74 -1.43 21.46 0.44
CA SER A 74 -2.86 21.31 0.76
C SER A 74 -3.16 20.49 2.03
N VAL A 75 -2.30 19.53 2.40
CA VAL A 75 -2.55 18.60 3.52
C VAL A 75 -1.54 18.77 4.65
N THR A 76 -1.87 18.37 5.88
CA THR A 76 -0.84 18.18 6.92
C THR A 76 -0.32 16.75 6.85
N VAL A 77 0.95 16.53 7.22
CA VAL A 77 1.58 15.20 7.23
C VAL A 77 0.76 14.21 8.06
N ALA A 78 0.37 14.62 9.27
CA ALA A 78 -0.46 13.79 10.16
C ALA A 78 -1.82 13.44 9.52
N SER A 79 -2.52 14.41 8.93
CA SER A 79 -3.82 14.17 8.28
C SER A 79 -3.68 13.26 7.06
N TYR A 80 -2.63 13.45 6.27
CA TYR A 80 -2.31 12.64 5.11
C TYR A 80 -2.11 11.17 5.50
N ILE A 81 -1.31 10.91 6.53
CA ILE A 81 -1.02 9.57 7.05
C ILE A 81 -2.26 8.94 7.69
N ILE A 82 -2.96 9.66 8.57
CA ILE A 82 -4.13 9.12 9.28
C ILE A 82 -5.24 8.75 8.31
N LYS A 83 -5.51 9.56 7.28
CA LYS A 83 -6.57 9.28 6.30
C LYS A 83 -6.26 8.09 5.38
N ARG A 84 -4.99 7.73 5.23
CA ARG A 84 -4.51 6.67 4.33
C ARG A 84 -4.01 5.44 5.07
N SER A 85 -4.17 5.41 6.39
CA SER A 85 -3.74 4.29 7.21
C SER A 85 -4.79 3.92 8.25
N TRP A 86 -4.62 2.74 8.85
CA TRP A 86 -5.44 2.25 9.96
C TRP A 86 -4.83 2.59 11.32
N LEU A 87 -3.83 3.50 11.34
CA LEU A 87 -3.05 3.83 12.52
C LEU A 87 -3.80 4.80 13.41
N SER A 88 -3.67 4.61 14.72
CA SER A 88 -4.23 5.55 15.67
C SER A 88 -3.54 6.92 15.54
N ARG A 89 -4.32 7.99 15.72
CA ARG A 89 -3.77 9.36 15.73
C ARG A 89 -2.62 9.50 16.71
N SER A 90 -2.74 8.93 17.92
CA SER A 90 -1.70 9.00 18.94
C SER A 90 -0.40 8.33 18.50
N TYR A 91 -0.47 7.18 17.83
CA TYR A 91 0.72 6.50 17.32
C TYR A 91 1.39 7.27 16.18
N VAL A 92 0.60 7.81 15.23
CA VAL A 92 1.14 8.64 14.15
C VAL A 92 1.85 9.88 14.72
N MET A 93 1.22 10.56 15.68
CA MET A 93 1.83 11.73 16.31
C MET A 93 3.11 11.39 17.08
N LEU A 94 3.14 10.24 17.77
CA LEU A 94 4.34 9.74 18.45
C LEU A 94 5.49 9.56 17.45
N VAL A 95 5.26 8.82 16.36
CA VAL A 95 6.30 8.57 15.34
C VAL A 95 6.78 9.87 14.69
N LEU A 96 5.87 10.77 14.29
CA LEU A 96 6.26 12.05 13.70
C LEU A 96 7.06 12.92 14.67
N SER A 97 6.70 12.89 15.97
CA SER A 97 7.46 13.57 17.01
C SER A 97 8.88 13.03 17.11
N GLU A 98 9.04 11.71 17.15
CA GLU A 98 10.36 11.08 17.24
C GLU A 98 11.20 11.28 15.97
N LEU A 99 10.58 11.23 14.79
CA LEU A 99 11.27 11.54 13.53
C LEU A 99 11.77 12.97 13.46
N ARG A 100 10.98 13.93 13.96
CA ARG A 100 11.41 15.34 14.05
C ARG A 100 12.54 15.53 15.07
N LYS A 101 12.48 14.86 16.22
CA LYS A 101 13.54 14.93 17.24
C LYS A 101 14.87 14.37 16.76
N GLY A 102 14.84 13.36 15.89
CA GLY A 102 16.03 12.76 15.28
C GLY A 102 16.49 13.44 13.99
N ASP A 103 15.97 14.62 13.64
CA ASP A 103 16.29 15.35 12.41
C ASP A 103 16.08 14.57 11.10
N TYR A 104 15.22 13.55 11.15
CA TYR A 104 14.90 12.69 10.00
C TYR A 104 13.96 13.40 9.00
N ILE A 105 13.05 14.24 9.50
CA ILE A 105 12.10 15.01 8.69
C ILE A 105 12.04 16.46 9.19
N HIS A 106 11.91 17.40 8.25
CA HIS A 106 11.62 18.80 8.54
C HIS A 106 10.17 19.12 8.21
N MET A 107 9.48 19.75 9.17
CA MET A 107 8.07 20.10 9.06
C MET A 107 7.80 21.50 9.60
N GLU A 108 7.01 22.27 8.85
CA GLU A 108 6.56 23.62 9.24
C GLU A 108 5.05 23.73 9.12
N ASN A 109 4.39 24.25 10.16
CA ASN A 109 2.92 24.35 10.23
C ASN A 109 2.19 23.04 9.88
N GLY A 110 2.82 21.90 10.23
CA GLY A 110 2.32 20.56 9.95
C GLY A 110 2.47 20.09 8.49
N LYS A 111 3.13 20.86 7.63
CA LYS A 111 3.47 20.52 6.25
C LYS A 111 4.84 19.86 6.18
N LEU A 112 5.03 18.97 5.21
CA LEU A 112 6.33 18.37 4.95
C LEU A 112 7.17 19.36 4.15
N ILE A 113 8.36 19.70 4.63
CA ILE A 113 9.29 20.59 3.93
C ILE A 113 10.39 19.78 3.26
N SER A 114 10.99 18.83 3.99
CA SER A 114 12.01 17.93 3.47
C SER A 114 12.15 16.68 4.30
N ILE A 115 12.77 15.66 3.70
CA ILE A 115 13.19 14.44 4.36
C ILE A 115 14.72 14.37 4.28
N THR A 116 15.38 14.27 5.43
CA THR A 116 16.84 14.11 5.50
C THR A 116 17.23 12.66 5.25
N SER A 117 16.67 11.76 6.05
CA SER A 117 16.81 10.30 5.93
C SER A 117 15.71 9.65 6.74
N LEU A 118 15.25 8.45 6.37
CA LEU A 118 14.27 7.70 7.15
C LEU A 118 14.89 6.36 7.57
N PRO A 119 14.99 6.07 8.88
CA PRO A 119 15.56 4.80 9.34
C PRO A 119 14.74 3.61 8.79
N GLU A 120 15.36 2.43 8.72
CA GLU A 120 14.63 1.24 8.27
C GLU A 120 13.67 0.70 9.34
N ARG A 121 13.92 1.02 10.61
CA ARG A 121 13.17 0.49 11.77
C ARG A 121 13.05 1.55 12.87
N PHE A 122 11.94 1.50 13.59
CA PHE A 122 11.58 2.37 14.71
C PHE A 122 10.81 1.59 15.77
#